data_AF-A0A6G3XFT6-F1
#
_entry.id   AF-A0A6G3XFT6-F1
#
_cell.length_a   1.000
_cell.length_b   1.000
_cell.length_c   1.000
_cell.angle_alpha   90.00
_cell.angle_beta   90.00
_cell.angle_gamma   90.00
#
_symmetry.space_group_name_H-M   'P 1'
#
loop_
_entity.id
_entity.type
_entity.pdbx_description
1 polymer ?
#
loop_
_entity_poly.entity_id
_entity_poly.type
_entity_poly.pdbx_seq_one_letter_code
_entity_poly.pdbx_strand_id
1 'polypeptide(L)'
;MVDEFLRTVRLAWRMERAAFRGEMQYRSNFLAMVALGIVYQGAGFGIVLVVMHTVNAIGGWSLGELAFLYGLRMLAHAIWVLPLGHLWSLDQAVREAQFDRYLLRPLSPFVQFLTSRVQLNAFGDLLVAVVVLGYSFTLVDIHFTVPVLLYLA
;
A
#
# COMPACT_ATOMS: atom_id res chain seq x y z
N MET A 1 4.16 16.05 -26.51
CA MET A 1 3.77 16.06 -25.07
C MET A 1 3.15 14.73 -24.63
N VAL A 2 2.07 14.26 -25.25
CA VAL A 2 1.45 12.95 -24.90
C VAL A 2 2.40 11.76 -25.16
N ASP A 3 3.09 11.74 -26.31
CA ASP A 3 4.01 10.62 -26.64
C ASP A 3 5.21 10.52 -25.68
N GLU A 4 5.71 11.66 -25.23
CA GLU A 4 6.82 11.75 -24.27
C GLU A 4 6.38 11.29 -22.88
N PHE A 5 5.17 11.67 -22.46
CA PHE A 5 4.55 11.18 -21.23
C PHE A 5 4.36 9.65 -21.28
N LEU A 6 3.76 9.13 -22.36
CA LEU A 6 3.55 7.69 -22.54
C LEU A 6 4.86 6.91 -22.57
N ARG A 7 5.91 7.46 -23.19
CA ARG A 7 7.25 6.88 -23.19
C ARG A 7 7.82 6.83 -21.78
N THR A 8 7.66 7.90 -21.00
CA THR A 8 8.12 7.97 -19.61
C THR A 8 7.41 6.97 -18.71
N VAL A 9 6.09 6.87 -18.81
CA VAL A 9 5.28 5.88 -18.09
C VAL A 9 5.70 4.45 -18.46
N ARG A 10 5.93 4.18 -19.75
CA ARG A 10 6.37 2.86 -20.22
C ARG A 10 7.77 2.51 -19.69
N LEU A 11 8.68 3.48 -19.62
CA LEU A 11 10.01 3.31 -19.04
C LEU A 11 9.91 3.06 -17.54
N ALA A 12 9.12 3.85 -16.82
CA ALA A 12 8.86 3.68 -15.40
C ALA A 12 8.37 2.26 -15.10
N TRP A 13 7.38 1.79 -15.85
CA TRP A 13 6.83 0.44 -15.69
C TRP A 13 7.86 -0.68 -15.95
N ARG A 14 8.75 -0.50 -16.92
CA ARG A 14 9.83 -1.45 -17.19
C ARG A 14 10.87 -1.48 -16.07
N MET A 15 11.19 -0.32 -15.50
CA MET A 15 12.11 -0.19 -14.37
C MET A 15 11.51 -0.81 -13.10
N GLU A 16 10.25 -0.52 -12.82
CA GLU A 16 9.50 -1.09 -11.70
C GLU A 16 9.51 -2.63 -11.75
N ARG A 17 9.21 -3.21 -12.91
CA ARG A 17 9.27 -4.67 -13.12
C ARG A 17 10.68 -5.24 -12.97
N ALA A 18 11.71 -4.46 -13.29
CA ALA A 18 13.09 -4.88 -13.07
C ALA A 18 13.46 -4.84 -11.59
N ALA A 19 13.07 -3.78 -10.87
CA ALA A 19 13.25 -3.66 -9.42
C ALA A 19 12.53 -4.79 -8.67
N PHE A 20 11.27 -5.06 -9.01
CA PHE A 20 10.50 -6.16 -8.43
C PHE A 20 11.19 -7.52 -8.63
N ARG A 21 11.66 -7.80 -9.86
CA ARG A 21 12.41 -9.04 -10.13
C ARG A 21 13.72 -9.12 -9.34
N GLY A 22 14.40 -7.99 -9.13
CA GLY A 22 15.60 -7.92 -8.29
C GLY A 22 15.30 -8.26 -6.84
N GLU A 23 14.25 -7.69 -6.26
CA GLU A 23 13.83 -7.99 -4.88
C GLU A 23 13.38 -9.47 -4.73
N MET A 24 12.69 -10.03 -5.71
CA MET A 24 12.28 -11.44 -5.70
C MET A 24 13.45 -12.45 -5.75
N GLN A 25 14.66 -12.03 -6.12
CA GLN A 25 15.84 -12.91 -6.03
C GLN A 25 16.12 -13.29 -4.56
N TYR A 26 15.86 -12.37 -3.62
CA TYR A 26 16.00 -12.59 -2.19
C TYR A 26 14.71 -13.12 -1.59
N ARG A 27 14.33 -14.35 -1.93
CA ARG A 27 13.06 -14.97 -1.52
C ARG A 27 12.79 -14.91 -0.01
N SER A 28 13.81 -15.13 0.82
CA SER A 28 13.66 -15.05 2.28
C SER A 28 13.35 -13.63 2.75
N ASN A 29 13.98 -12.61 2.16
CA ASN A 29 13.67 -11.22 2.46
C ASN A 29 12.25 -10.87 2.02
N PHE A 30 11.85 -11.31 0.83
CA PHE A 30 10.49 -11.13 0.34
C PHE A 30 9.44 -11.70 1.31
N LEU A 31 9.60 -12.97 1.72
CA LEU A 31 8.68 -13.61 2.66
C LEU A 31 8.68 -12.92 4.03
N ALA A 32 9.85 -12.53 4.54
CA ALA A 32 9.96 -11.81 5.81
C ALA A 32 9.25 -10.45 5.76
N MET A 33 9.40 -9.70 4.67
CA MET A 33 8.74 -8.40 4.50
C MET A 33 7.23 -8.53 4.35
N VAL A 34 6.75 -9.53 3.60
CA VAL A 34 5.31 -9.82 3.50
C VAL A 34 4.74 -10.20 4.86
N ALA A 35 5.42 -11.08 5.60
CA ALA A 35 5.03 -11.46 6.95
C ALA A 35 5.01 -10.25 7.90
N LEU A 36 5.99 -9.35 7.79
CA LEU A 36 6.03 -8.11 8.57
C LEU A 36 4.79 -7.24 8.30
N GLY A 37 4.43 -7.02 7.04
CA GLY A 37 3.21 -6.27 6.69
C GLY A 37 1.94 -6.92 7.25
N ILE A 38 1.84 -8.25 7.13
CA ILE A 38 0.70 -9.02 7.68
C ILE A 38 0.61 -8.85 9.19
N VAL A 39 1.71 -9.04 9.91
CA VAL A 39 1.73 -8.93 11.38
C VAL A 39 1.45 -7.50 11.81
N TYR A 40 2.01 -6.49 11.13
CA TYR A 40 1.84 -5.10 11.49
C TYR A 40 0.39 -4.63 11.34
N GLN A 41 -0.22 -4.80 10.16
CA GLN A 41 -1.60 -4.40 9.93
C GLN A 41 -2.59 -5.34 10.65
N GLY A 42 -2.27 -6.64 10.70
CA GLY A 42 -3.08 -7.64 11.39
C GLY A 42 -3.14 -7.39 12.89
N ALA A 43 -2.03 -7.01 13.53
CA ALA A 43 -2.03 -6.61 14.93
C ALA A 43 -2.87 -5.35 15.16
N GLY A 44 -2.78 -4.37 14.26
CA GLY A 44 -3.62 -3.18 14.30
C GLY A 44 -5.11 -3.51 14.27
N PHE A 45 -5.54 -4.41 13.38
CA PHE A 45 -6.93 -4.89 13.36
C PHE A 45 -7.27 -5.75 14.58
N GLY A 46 -6.33 -6.57 15.05
CA GLY A 46 -6.48 -7.38 16.25
C GLY A 46 -6.83 -6.56 17.48
N ILE A 47 -6.25 -5.36 17.62
CA ILE A 47 -6.62 -4.40 18.67
C ILE A 47 -8.11 -4.01 18.54
N VAL A 48 -8.60 -3.72 17.34
CA VAL A 48 -10.02 -3.39 17.11
C VAL A 48 -10.91 -4.54 17.56
N LEU A 49 -10.56 -5.79 17.21
CA LEU A 49 -11.30 -6.98 17.64
C LEU A 49 -11.36 -7.12 19.16
N VAL A 50 -10.21 -6.96 19.83
CA VAL A 50 -10.11 -7.07 21.30
C VAL A 50 -10.96 -6.00 21.99
N VAL A 51 -10.90 -4.75 21.49
CA VAL A 51 -11.71 -3.65 22.05
C VAL A 51 -13.20 -3.92 21.83
N MET A 52 -13.59 -4.30 20.62
CA MET A 52 -15.00 -4.55 20.28
C MET A 52 -15.61 -5.73 21.03
N HIS A 53 -14.80 -6.73 21.40
CA HIS A 53 -15.22 -7.83 22.27
C HIS A 53 -15.65 -7.33 23.67
N THR A 54 -15.15 -6.18 24.13
CA THR A 54 -15.51 -5.64 25.45
C THR A 54 -16.66 -4.64 25.42
N VAL A 55 -16.72 -3.78 24.39
CA VAL A 55 -17.65 -2.63 24.37
C VAL A 55 -18.90 -2.89 23.51
N ASN A 56 -18.93 -3.97 22.70
CA ASN A 56 -19.96 -4.34 21.71
C ASN A 56 -20.23 -3.31 20.60
N ALA A 57 -20.18 -2.00 20.89
CA ALA A 57 -20.28 -0.91 19.94
C ALA A 57 -19.45 0.29 20.41
N ILE A 58 -18.78 0.98 19.48
CA ILE A 58 -18.05 2.23 19.75
C ILE A 58 -18.79 3.37 19.05
N GLY A 59 -19.39 4.28 19.81
CA GLY A 59 -20.11 5.41 19.23
C GLY A 59 -21.27 5.01 18.30
N GLY A 60 -21.90 3.86 18.56
CA GLY A 60 -22.96 3.29 17.73
C GLY A 60 -22.47 2.40 16.57
N TRP A 61 -21.16 2.35 16.31
CA TRP A 61 -20.58 1.51 15.26
C TRP A 61 -20.40 0.07 15.74
N SER A 62 -20.92 -0.86 14.96
CA SER A 62 -20.76 -2.30 15.13
C SER A 62 -19.38 -2.77 14.64
N LEU A 63 -19.04 -4.03 14.95
CA LEU A 63 -17.76 -4.61 14.52
C LEU A 63 -17.63 -4.64 13.00
N GLY A 64 -18.71 -4.97 12.30
CA GLY A 64 -18.72 -5.03 10.84
C GLY A 64 -18.39 -3.68 10.21
N GLU A 65 -18.99 -2.60 10.71
CA GLU A 65 -18.79 -1.26 10.15
C GLU A 65 -17.38 -0.73 10.46
N LEU A 66 -16.85 -1.00 11.66
CA LEU A 66 -15.46 -0.66 11.98
C LEU A 66 -14.46 -1.48 11.15
N ALA A 67 -14.74 -2.78 10.93
CA ALA A 67 -13.93 -3.62 10.06
C ALA A 67 -13.94 -3.12 8.62
N PHE A 68 -15.08 -2.63 8.13
CA PHE A 68 -15.20 -2.02 6.81
C PHE A 68 -14.33 -0.76 6.71
N LEU A 69 -14.46 0.18 7.66
CA LEU A 69 -13.66 1.40 7.67
C LEU A 69 -12.16 1.10 7.77
N TYR A 70 -11.77 0.16 8.64
CA TYR A 70 -10.38 -0.23 8.81
C TYR A 70 -9.82 -0.91 7.55
N GLY A 71 -10.59 -1.83 6.95
CA GLY A 71 -10.27 -2.51 5.69
C GLY A 71 -10.11 -1.53 4.53
N LEU A 72 -11.03 -0.56 4.40
CA LEU A 72 -10.98 0.46 3.36
C LEU A 72 -9.75 1.36 3.51
N ARG A 73 -9.44 1.81 4.73
CA ARG A 73 -8.21 2.55 5.02
C ARG A 73 -6.96 1.75 4.65
N MET A 74 -6.91 0.48 5.01
CA MET A 74 -5.78 -0.40 4.66
C MET A 74 -5.65 -0.58 3.15
N LEU A 75 -6.76 -0.70 2.44
CA LEU A 75 -6.75 -0.84 0.98
C LEU A 75 -6.20 0.41 0.32
N ALA A 76 -6.68 1.60 0.72
CA ALA A 76 -6.17 2.87 0.24
C ALA A 76 -4.66 3.03 0.54
N HIS A 77 -4.24 2.65 1.75
CA HIS A 77 -2.83 2.64 2.14
C HIS A 77 -2.00 1.71 1.25
N ALA A 78 -2.42 0.46 1.06
CA ALA A 78 -1.69 -0.51 0.25
C ALA A 78 -1.58 -0.08 -1.23
N ILE A 79 -2.66 0.48 -1.79
CA ILE A 79 -2.67 1.04 -3.16
C ILE A 79 -1.69 2.20 -3.30
N TRP A 80 -1.56 3.04 -2.27
CA TRP A 80 -0.56 4.11 -2.25
C TRP A 80 0.87 3.58 -2.10
N VAL A 81 1.10 2.70 -1.13
CA VAL A 81 2.46 2.27 -0.74
C VAL A 81 3.10 1.38 -1.80
N LEU A 82 2.34 0.55 -2.50
CA LEU A 82 2.88 -0.35 -3.54
C LEU A 82 3.69 0.41 -4.61
N PRO A 83 3.14 1.42 -5.30
CA PRO A 83 3.89 2.21 -6.29
C PRO A 83 4.68 3.37 -5.69
N LEU A 84 4.20 4.00 -4.61
CA LEU A 84 4.69 5.30 -4.14
C LEU A 84 5.38 5.25 -2.78
N GLY A 85 5.45 4.07 -2.16
CA GLY A 85 6.04 3.91 -0.85
C GLY A 85 7.49 4.39 -0.79
N HIS A 86 8.31 4.12 -1.82
CA HIS A 86 9.73 4.46 -1.80
C HIS A 86 10.00 5.97 -1.59
N LEU A 87 9.02 6.83 -1.88
CA LEU A 87 9.08 8.28 -1.61
C LEU A 87 9.35 8.62 -0.13
N TRP A 88 8.99 7.74 0.81
CA TRP A 88 9.32 7.90 2.23
C TRP A 88 10.82 7.90 2.54
N SER A 89 11.66 7.44 1.62
CA SER A 89 13.13 7.42 1.79
C SER A 89 13.85 8.55 1.04
N LEU A 90 13.09 9.47 0.44
CA LEU A 90 13.65 10.57 -0.36
C LEU A 90 14.51 11.51 0.49
N ASP A 91 14.02 11.85 1.67
CA ASP A 91 14.71 12.64 2.66
C ASP A 91 16.03 11.99 3.11
N GLN A 92 16.04 10.67 3.31
CA GLN A 92 17.25 9.92 3.62
C GLN A 92 18.22 9.95 2.43
N ALA A 93 17.74 9.73 1.21
CA ALA A 93 18.55 9.76 0.01
C ALA A 93 19.20 11.13 -0.24
N VAL A 94 18.51 12.22 0.10
CA VAL A 94 19.06 13.58 0.05
C VAL A 94 20.11 13.78 1.15
N ARG A 95 19.79 13.39 2.39
CA ARG A 95 20.71 13.53 3.54
C ARG A 95 22.02 12.75 3.36
N GLU A 96 21.96 11.61 2.69
CA GLU A 96 23.12 10.74 2.44
C GLU A 96 23.83 11.04 1.10
N ALA A 97 23.47 12.14 0.42
CA ALA A 97 23.99 12.52 -0.90
C ALA A 97 23.84 11.43 -1.99
N GLN A 98 22.94 10.46 -1.77
CA GLN A 98 22.62 9.42 -2.76
C GLN A 98 21.77 10.00 -3.91
N PHE A 99 21.03 11.08 -3.64
CA PHE A 99 20.16 11.71 -4.61
C PHE A 99 20.89 12.23 -5.87
N ASP A 100 22.16 12.64 -5.72
CA ASP A 100 23.01 13.16 -6.80
C ASP A 100 23.17 12.14 -7.94
N ARG A 101 23.17 10.83 -7.62
CA ARG A 101 23.28 9.76 -8.62
C ARG A 101 22.11 9.75 -9.59
N TYR A 102 20.93 10.18 -9.17
CA TYR A 102 19.75 10.26 -10.02
C TYR A 102 19.79 11.49 -10.94
N LEU A 103 20.41 12.59 -10.48
CA LEU A 103 20.57 13.83 -11.24
C LEU A 103 21.57 13.70 -12.40
N LEU A 104 22.55 12.80 -12.28
CA LEU A 104 23.56 12.57 -13.33
C LEU A 104 23.06 11.73 -14.52
N ARG A 105 21.90 11.09 -14.40
CA ARG A 105 21.34 10.22 -15.45
C ARG A 105 20.34 11.01 -16.31
N PRO A 106 20.31 10.80 -17.64
CA PRO A 106 19.45 11.56 -18.56
C PRO A 106 18.00 11.06 -18.55
N LEU A 107 17.39 10.99 -17.37
CA LEU A 107 16.00 10.59 -17.12
C LEU A 107 15.44 11.42 -15.96
N SER A 108 14.12 11.57 -15.87
CA SER A 108 13.49 12.27 -14.75
C SER A 108 13.93 11.65 -13.41
N PRO A 109 14.58 12.42 -12.51
CA PRO A 109 15.03 11.92 -11.20
C PRO A 109 13.89 11.32 -10.39
N PHE A 110 12.68 11.89 -10.52
CA PHE A 110 11.48 11.38 -9.88
C PHE A 110 11.16 9.94 -10.28
N VAL A 111 11.11 9.67 -11.58
CA VAL A 111 10.81 8.32 -12.10
C VAL A 111 11.90 7.33 -11.70
N GLN A 112 13.16 7.76 -11.78
CA GLN A 112 14.29 6.90 -11.41
C GLN A 112 14.29 6.56 -9.92
N PHE A 113 14.02 7.54 -9.07
CA PHE A 113 13.95 7.34 -7.63
C PHE A 113 12.80 6.40 -7.28
N LEU A 114 11.60 6.72 -7.80
CA LEU A 114 10.38 5.97 -7.54
C LEU A 114 10.52 4.49 -7.89
N THR A 115 11.14 4.20 -9.04
CA THR A 115 11.27 2.83 -9.57
C THR A 115 12.52 2.10 -9.11
N SER A 116 13.30 2.69 -8.19
CA SER A 116 14.58 2.10 -7.77
C SER A 116 14.43 0.95 -6.79
N ARG A 117 13.36 0.92 -6.00
CA ARG A 117 13.03 -0.16 -5.07
C ARG A 117 11.52 -0.29 -4.89
N VAL A 118 11.07 -1.51 -4.63
CA VAL A 118 9.67 -1.83 -4.36
C VAL A 118 9.50 -2.11 -2.87
N GLN A 119 8.46 -1.55 -2.24
CA GLN A 119 8.14 -1.87 -0.85
C GLN A 119 7.46 -3.24 -0.76
N LEU A 120 8.20 -4.24 -0.32
CA LEU A 120 7.73 -5.63 -0.26
C LEU A 120 6.68 -5.85 0.85
N ASN A 121 6.76 -5.09 1.95
CA ASN A 121 5.77 -5.15 3.03
C ASN A 121 4.36 -4.76 2.57
N ALA A 122 4.26 -3.90 1.55
CA ALA A 122 2.99 -3.42 1.01
C ALA A 122 2.13 -4.56 0.42
N PHE A 123 2.73 -5.67 -0.01
CA PHE A 123 2.00 -6.87 -0.41
C PHE A 123 1.32 -7.56 0.78
N GLY A 124 1.98 -7.59 1.94
CA GLY A 124 1.39 -8.06 3.19
C GLY A 124 0.26 -7.15 3.65
N ASP A 125 0.47 -5.83 3.56
CA ASP A 125 -0.56 -4.83 3.87
C ASP A 125 -1.80 -5.01 2.97
N LEU A 126 -1.60 -5.22 1.67
CA LEU A 126 -2.67 -5.45 0.71
C LEU A 126 -3.46 -6.73 1.02
N LEU A 127 -2.76 -7.81 1.38
CA LEU A 127 -3.40 -9.08 1.73
C LEU A 127 -4.33 -8.91 2.93
N VAL A 128 -3.85 -8.26 4.00
CA VAL A 128 -4.67 -7.98 5.18
C VAL A 128 -5.82 -7.04 4.83
N ALA A 129 -5.59 -6.01 4.00
CA ALA A 129 -6.63 -5.11 3.52
C ALA A 129 -7.79 -5.87 2.87
N VAL A 130 -7.47 -6.75 1.91
CA VAL A 130 -8.47 -7.54 1.17
C VAL A 130 -9.21 -8.51 2.09
N VAL A 131 -8.50 -9.18 3.00
CA VAL A 131 -9.10 -10.13 3.94
C VAL A 131 -10.06 -9.42 4.91
N VAL A 132 -9.63 -8.33 5.53
CA VAL A 132 -10.45 -7.60 6.51
C VAL A 132 -11.64 -6.91 5.83
N LEU A 133 -11.43 -6.30 4.67
CA LEU A 133 -12.52 -5.69 3.91
C LEU A 133 -13.51 -6.76 3.42
N GLY A 134 -13.03 -7.90 2.91
CA GLY A 134 -13.87 -9.02 2.53
C GLY A 134 -14.68 -9.59 3.69
N TYR A 135 -14.05 -9.73 4.87
CA TYR A 135 -14.72 -10.14 6.10
C TYR A 135 -15.82 -9.14 6.52
N SER A 136 -15.57 -7.83 6.38
CA SER A 136 -16.56 -6.81 6.73
C SER A 136 -17.85 -6.91 5.90
N PHE A 137 -17.74 -7.30 4.61
CA PHE A 137 -18.91 -7.49 3.75
C PHE A 137 -19.80 -8.66 4.15
N THR A 138 -19.29 -9.61 4.95
CA THR A 138 -20.12 -10.70 5.49
C THR A 138 -20.90 -10.29 6.74
N LEU A 139 -20.53 -9.16 7.37
CA LEU A 139 -21.13 -8.66 8.60
C LEU A 139 -22.06 -7.46 8.37
N VAL A 140 -21.89 -6.73 7.27
CA VAL A 140 -22.64 -5.52 6.97
C VAL A 140 -23.40 -5.69 5.67
N ASP A 141 -24.72 -5.49 5.73
CA ASP A 141 -25.58 -5.41 4.55
C ASP A 141 -25.43 -4.05 3.84
N ILE A 142 -24.34 -3.90 3.09
CA ILE A 142 -24.07 -2.67 2.31
C ILE A 142 -24.76 -2.78 0.95
N HIS A 143 -25.75 -1.92 0.72
CA HIS A 143 -26.32 -1.71 -0.61
C HIS A 143 -25.44 -0.75 -1.40
N PHE A 144 -24.56 -1.30 -2.25
CA PHE A 144 -23.72 -0.51 -3.15
C PHE A 144 -24.57 0.23 -4.18
N THR A 145 -24.93 1.47 -3.87
CA THR A 145 -25.60 2.39 -4.79
C THR A 145 -24.56 3.36 -5.35
N VAL A 146 -24.70 3.81 -6.61
CA VAL A 146 -23.78 4.77 -7.25
C VAL A 146 -23.48 6.01 -6.38
N PRO A 147 -24.44 6.61 -5.64
CA PRO A 147 -24.14 7.71 -4.73
C PRO A 147 -23.24 7.33 -3.56
N VAL A 148 -23.37 6.11 -3.03
CA VAL A 148 -22.54 5.60 -1.93
C VAL A 148 -21.11 5.38 -2.40
N LEU A 149 -20.94 4.87 -3.63
CA LEU A 149 -19.62 4.74 -4.25
C LEU A 149 -18.96 6.08 -4.52
N LEU A 150 -19.73 7.09 -4.99
CA LEU A 150 -19.21 8.45 -5.18
C LEU A 150 -18.89 9.16 -3.85
N TYR A 151 -19.61 8.83 -2.77
CA TYR A 151 -19.30 9.36 -1.44
C TYR A 151 -18.01 8.77 -0.86
N LEU A 152 -17.69 7.52 -1.21
CA LEU A 152 -16.48 6.82 -0.74
C LEU A 152 -15.23 7.10 -1.60
N ALA A 153 -15.38 7.69 -2.79
CA ALA A 153 -14.31 8.00 -3.74
C ALA A 153 -13.74 9.42 -3.53
#